data_AF-H6V608-F1
#
_entry.id   AF-H6V608-F1
#
_cell.length_a   1.000
_cell.length_b   1.000
_cell.length_c   1.000
_cell.angle_alpha   90.00
_cell.angle_beta   90.00
_cell.angle_gamma   90.00
#
_symmetry.space_group_name_H-M   'P 1'
#
loop_
_entity.id
_entity.type
_entity.pdbx_description
1 polymer ?
#
loop_
_entity_poly.entity_id
_entity_poly.type
_entity_poly.pdbx_seq_one_letter_code
_entity_poly.pdbx_strand_id
1 'polypeptide(L)'
;RAVKRQIAGVKNDETEERLLALIAKKDYSDESKCKNKIKEYCDGLKNVSLTSEKVHKELKDFCKDGNEEKKCRELKTKIEEKCKTFKNELETAAVKEISKLTDDDCKNEKQCLFLEG
;
A
#
# COMPACT_ATOMS: atom_id res chain seq x y z
N ARG A 1 -28.83 12.83 16.49
CA ARG A 1 -27.71 13.71 16.06
C ARG A 1 -26.89 12.94 15.03
N ALA A 2 -26.99 13.29 13.74
CA ALA A 2 -26.19 12.63 12.70
C ALA A 2 -24.73 13.06 12.87
N VAL A 3 -23.83 12.09 13.07
CA VAL A 3 -22.39 12.36 13.18
C VAL A 3 -21.88 12.69 11.78
N LYS A 4 -21.71 13.98 11.53
CA LYS A 4 -21.04 14.52 10.35
C LYS A 4 -19.58 14.07 10.44
N ARG A 5 -19.22 12.99 9.73
CA ARG A 5 -17.81 12.62 9.54
C ARG A 5 -17.14 13.78 8.81
N GLN A 6 -16.37 14.59 9.53
CA GLN A 6 -15.38 15.44 8.91
C GLN A 6 -14.32 14.52 8.33
N ILE A 7 -14.38 14.28 7.02
CA ILE A 7 -13.26 13.71 6.26
C ILE A 7 -12.28 14.88 6.08
N ALA A 8 -11.58 15.22 7.16
CA ALA A 8 -10.47 16.14 7.13
C ALA A 8 -9.20 15.32 6.86
N GLY A 9 -8.70 15.39 5.63
CA GLY A 9 -7.27 15.28 5.35
C GLY A 9 -6.58 13.92 5.56
N VAL A 10 -7.27 12.79 5.48
CA VAL A 10 -6.57 11.52 5.23
C VAL A 10 -6.22 11.50 3.75
N LYS A 11 -4.93 11.71 3.46
CA LYS A 11 -4.36 11.81 2.12
C LYS A 11 -4.83 10.63 1.26
N ASN A 12 -5.28 10.95 0.04
CA ASN A 12 -5.58 10.04 -1.09
C ASN A 12 -4.51 8.95 -1.38
N ASP A 13 -3.35 9.05 -0.74
CA ASP A 13 -2.16 8.23 -0.96
C ASP A 13 -2.35 6.78 -0.45
N GLU A 14 -3.09 6.57 0.64
CA GLU A 14 -3.13 5.24 1.27
C GLU A 14 -3.82 4.20 0.38
N THR A 15 -4.98 4.51 -0.21
CA THR A 15 -5.73 3.57 -1.08
C THR A 15 -4.93 3.16 -2.30
N GLU A 16 -4.30 4.13 -2.98
CA GLU A 16 -3.45 3.88 -4.14
C GLU A 16 -2.21 3.07 -3.73
N GLU A 17 -1.52 3.44 -2.66
CA GLU A 17 -0.40 2.66 -2.10
C GLU A 17 -0.79 1.21 -1.79
N ARG A 18 -1.95 0.99 -1.14
CA ARG A 18 -2.43 -0.36 -0.80
C ARG A 18 -2.62 -1.19 -2.06
N LEU A 19 -3.29 -0.63 -3.06
CA LEU A 19 -3.53 -1.32 -4.32
C LEU A 19 -2.22 -1.61 -5.04
N LEU A 20 -1.31 -0.63 -5.11
CA LEU A 20 0.01 -0.80 -5.72
C LEU A 20 0.82 -1.90 -5.04
N ALA A 21 0.81 -1.95 -3.70
CA ALA A 21 1.45 -3.03 -2.95
C ALA A 21 0.84 -4.40 -3.28
N LEU A 22 -0.50 -4.49 -3.36
CA LEU A 22 -1.20 -5.72 -3.71
C LEU A 22 -0.93 -6.20 -5.15
N ILE A 23 -0.76 -5.26 -6.09
CA ILE A 23 -0.46 -5.56 -7.49
C ILE A 23 1.01 -5.95 -7.67
N ALA A 24 1.93 -5.15 -7.11
CA ALA A 24 3.36 -5.32 -7.29
C ALA A 24 3.92 -6.44 -6.41
N LYS A 25 3.36 -6.68 -5.23
CA LYS A 25 3.82 -7.73 -4.29
C LYS A 25 5.33 -7.60 -4.09
N LYS A 26 6.08 -8.71 -4.07
CA LYS A 26 7.57 -8.74 -4.06
C LYS A 26 8.24 -8.03 -5.24
N ASP A 27 7.55 -7.87 -6.36
CA ASP A 27 8.09 -7.23 -7.56
C ASP A 27 8.19 -5.70 -7.41
N TYR A 28 7.70 -5.11 -6.31
CA TYR A 28 7.88 -3.68 -5.99
C TYR A 28 9.35 -3.23 -6.02
N SER A 29 10.27 -4.14 -5.71
CA SER A 29 11.71 -3.89 -5.62
C SER A 29 12.38 -3.72 -7.00
N ASP A 30 11.76 -4.27 -8.04
CA ASP A 30 12.17 -4.23 -9.44
C ASP A 30 11.22 -3.32 -10.21
N GLU A 31 11.73 -2.14 -10.58
CA GLU A 31 10.92 -1.12 -11.24
C GLU A 31 10.29 -1.60 -12.56
N SER A 32 10.98 -2.45 -13.33
CA SER A 32 10.47 -2.97 -14.59
C SER A 32 9.32 -3.94 -14.36
N LYS A 33 9.47 -4.86 -13.40
CA LYS A 33 8.40 -5.79 -13.04
C LYS A 33 7.21 -5.09 -12.41
N CYS A 34 7.44 -4.13 -11.52
CA CYS A 34 6.38 -3.31 -10.95
C CYS A 34 5.58 -2.57 -12.04
N LYS A 35 6.25 -1.93 -13.01
CA LYS A 35 5.60 -1.29 -14.17
C LYS A 35 4.75 -2.28 -14.96
N ASN A 36 5.28 -3.46 -15.24
CA ASN A 36 4.56 -4.51 -15.98
C ASN A 36 3.33 -4.99 -15.19
N LYS A 37 3.42 -5.14 -13.87
CA LYS A 37 2.29 -5.51 -13.02
C LYS A 37 1.17 -4.47 -13.03
N ILE A 38 1.51 -3.18 -12.99
CA ILE A 38 0.52 -2.09 -13.11
C ILE A 38 -0.19 -2.16 -14.48
N LYS A 39 0.57 -2.38 -15.57
CA LYS A 39 0.00 -2.52 -16.91
C LYS A 39 -0.91 -3.74 -17.03
N GLU A 40 -0.45 -4.92 -16.59
CA GLU A 40 -1.25 -6.16 -16.55
C GLU A 40 -2.58 -5.95 -15.81
N TYR A 41 -2.54 -5.27 -14.66
CA TYR A 41 -3.74 -4.95 -13.90
C TYR A 41 -4.69 -4.03 -14.68
N CYS A 42 -4.16 -2.93 -15.24
CA CYS A 42 -4.97 -1.97 -16.00
C CYS A 42 -5.56 -2.56 -17.30
N ASP A 43 -4.80 -3.41 -18.00
CA ASP A 43 -5.28 -4.13 -19.17
C ASP A 43 -6.32 -5.18 -18.80
N GLY A 44 -6.14 -5.88 -17.67
CA GLY A 44 -7.16 -6.76 -17.09
C GLY A 44 -8.48 -6.04 -16.84
N LEU A 45 -8.46 -4.84 -16.26
CA LEU A 45 -9.66 -4.01 -16.08
C LEU A 45 -10.30 -3.64 -17.42
N LYS A 46 -9.50 -3.18 -18.40
CA LYS A 46 -10.00 -2.83 -19.75
C LYS A 46 -10.68 -4.02 -20.43
N ASN A 47 -10.10 -5.22 -20.33
CA ASN A 47 -10.63 -6.44 -20.94
C ASN A 47 -12.03 -6.81 -20.43
N VAL A 48 -12.36 -6.44 -19.19
CA VAL A 48 -13.70 -6.64 -18.61
C VAL A 48 -14.56 -5.37 -18.63
N SER A 49 -14.19 -4.38 -19.45
CA SER A 49 -14.90 -3.08 -19.56
C SER A 49 -15.05 -2.32 -18.23
N LEU A 50 -14.08 -2.52 -17.33
CA LEU A 50 -13.94 -1.80 -16.07
C LEU A 50 -12.89 -0.70 -16.20
N THR A 51 -13.08 0.36 -15.40
CA THR A 51 -12.11 1.42 -15.21
C THR A 51 -11.64 1.41 -13.77
N SER A 52 -10.48 1.98 -13.50
CA SER A 52 -9.95 2.08 -12.13
C SER A 52 -10.87 2.88 -11.19
N GLU A 53 -11.60 3.87 -11.71
CA GLU A 53 -12.65 4.60 -10.95
C GLU A 53 -13.79 3.69 -10.47
N LYS A 54 -14.12 2.63 -11.21
CA LYS A 54 -15.12 1.63 -10.80
C LYS A 54 -14.62 0.69 -9.70
N VAL A 55 -13.30 0.50 -9.59
CA VAL A 55 -12.69 -0.23 -8.47
C VAL A 55 -12.77 0.63 -7.20
N HIS A 56 -12.32 1.89 -7.31
CA HIS A 56 -12.48 2.88 -6.25
C HIS A 56 -12.43 4.28 -6.84
N LYS A 57 -13.26 5.21 -6.35
CA LYS A 57 -13.34 6.58 -6.89
C LYS A 57 -12.00 7.32 -6.87
N GLU A 58 -11.19 7.06 -5.84
CA GLU A 58 -9.86 7.66 -5.68
C GLU A 58 -8.84 7.18 -6.73
N LEU A 59 -9.10 6.03 -7.36
CA LEU A 59 -8.22 5.43 -8.37
C LEU A 59 -8.53 5.89 -9.79
N LYS A 60 -9.33 6.94 -9.98
CA LYS A 60 -9.72 7.43 -11.31
C LYS A 60 -8.54 7.63 -12.26
N ASP A 61 -7.41 8.08 -11.72
CA ASP A 61 -6.20 8.38 -12.46
C ASP A 61 -5.13 7.27 -12.35
N PHE A 62 -5.51 6.12 -11.78
CA PHE A 62 -4.59 5.03 -11.51
C PHE A 62 -3.98 4.46 -12.80
N CYS A 63 -4.83 4.16 -13.79
CA CYS A 63 -4.46 3.58 -15.07
C CYS A 63 -4.17 4.61 -16.17
N LYS A 64 -3.91 5.88 -15.82
CA LYS A 64 -3.44 6.87 -16.79
C LYS A 64 -1.97 6.59 -17.13
N ASP A 65 -1.68 6.45 -18.42
CA ASP A 65 -0.34 6.16 -18.94
C ASP A 65 0.68 7.24 -18.53
N GLY A 66 1.93 6.83 -18.31
CA GLY A 66 3.07 7.73 -18.10
C GLY A 66 3.43 8.02 -16.64
N ASN A 67 2.66 7.49 -15.68
CA ASN A 67 2.92 7.67 -14.24
C ASN A 67 3.39 6.39 -13.52
N GLU A 68 3.48 5.26 -14.22
CA GLU A 68 3.80 3.95 -13.62
C GLU A 68 5.18 3.95 -12.96
N GLU A 69 6.15 4.62 -13.59
CA GLU A 69 7.50 4.75 -13.03
C GLU A 69 7.50 5.46 -11.67
N LYS A 70 6.85 6.63 -11.64
CA LYS A 70 6.75 7.44 -10.43
C LYS A 70 6.06 6.64 -9.31
N LYS A 71 4.96 5.97 -9.64
CA LYS A 71 4.21 5.14 -8.67
C LYS A 71 5.05 4.00 -8.11
N CYS A 72 5.81 3.29 -8.96
CA CYS A 72 6.69 2.22 -8.50
C CYS A 72 7.83 2.75 -7.61
N ARG A 73 8.45 3.88 -7.98
CA ARG A 73 9.50 4.52 -7.15
C ARG A 73 8.95 4.96 -5.79
N GLU A 74 7.80 5.64 -5.78
CA GLU A 74 7.15 6.09 -4.56
C GLU A 74 6.72 4.92 -3.67
N LEU A 75 6.14 3.87 -4.26
CA LEU A 75 5.77 2.65 -3.56
C LEU A 75 7.00 2.01 -2.90
N LYS A 76 8.11 1.89 -3.63
CA LYS A 76 9.35 1.31 -3.11
C LYS A 76 9.86 2.06 -1.89
N THR A 77 9.99 3.39 -1.99
CA THR A 77 10.42 4.23 -0.85
C THR A 77 9.51 4.03 0.35
N LYS A 78 8.18 4.08 0.15
CA LYS A 78 7.21 3.94 1.24
C LYS A 78 7.24 2.55 1.88
N ILE A 79 7.42 1.50 1.09
CA ILE A 79 7.57 0.13 1.60
C ILE A 79 8.85 0.01 2.42
N GLU A 80 9.98 0.51 1.91
CA GLU A 80 11.27 0.46 2.62
C GLU A 80 11.22 1.22 3.95
N GLU A 81 10.59 2.40 3.98
CA GLU A 81 10.39 3.19 5.19
C GLU A 81 9.50 2.48 6.21
N LYS A 82 8.35 1.93 5.78
CA LYS A 82 7.43 1.17 6.65
C LYS A 82 8.13 -0.07 7.21
N CYS A 83 8.82 -0.85 6.37
CA CYS A 83 9.56 -2.03 6.81
C CYS A 83 10.66 -1.70 7.81
N LYS A 84 11.42 -0.63 7.57
CA LYS A 84 12.49 -0.20 8.48
C LYS A 84 11.93 0.25 9.83
N THR A 85 10.85 1.02 9.80
CA THR A 85 10.18 1.50 11.02
C THR A 85 9.67 0.32 11.83
N PHE A 86 8.95 -0.59 11.16
CA PHE A 86 8.41 -1.78 11.79
C PHE A 86 9.49 -2.71 12.34
N LYS A 87 10.60 -2.90 11.62
CA LYS A 87 11.73 -3.69 12.11
C LYS A 87 12.27 -3.13 13.43
N ASN A 88 12.46 -1.81 13.53
CA ASN A 88 12.95 -1.18 14.75
C ASN A 88 11.96 -1.34 15.93
N GLU A 89 10.66 -1.23 15.65
CA GLU A 89 9.61 -1.43 16.65
C GLU A 89 9.57 -2.88 17.13
N LEU A 90 9.69 -3.85 16.22
CA LEU A 90 9.81 -5.27 16.57
C LEU A 90 11.06 -5.56 17.39
N GLU A 91 12.22 -5.02 17.03
CA GLU A 91 13.45 -5.17 17.82
C GLU A 91 13.27 -4.62 19.24
N THR A 92 12.55 -3.49 19.37
CA THR A 92 12.24 -2.88 20.67
C THR A 92 11.24 -3.71 21.48
N ALA A 93 10.25 -4.32 20.83
CA ALA A 93 9.29 -5.20 21.49
C ALA A 93 9.93 -6.55 21.87
N ALA A 94 10.82 -7.09 21.04
CA ALA A 94 11.46 -8.38 21.24
C ALA A 94 12.37 -8.44 22.48
N VAL A 95 12.88 -7.29 22.95
CA VAL A 95 13.67 -7.21 24.20
C VAL A 95 12.78 -7.10 25.46
N LYS A 96 11.46 -6.95 25.31
CA LYS A 96 10.54 -6.93 26.45
C LYS A 96 10.27 -8.35 26.92
N GLU A 97 10.07 -8.49 28.23
CA GLU A 97 9.46 -9.69 28.81
C GLU A 97 8.07 -9.91 28.22
N ILE A 98 7.69 -11.16 27.95
CA ILE A 98 6.39 -11.51 27.33
C ILE A 98 5.23 -10.92 28.13
N SER A 99 5.33 -10.92 29.47
CA SER A 99 4.30 -10.37 30.38
C SER A 99 4.16 -8.84 30.32
N LYS A 100 5.09 -8.15 29.65
CA LYS A 100 5.09 -6.69 29.46
C LYS A 100 4.73 -6.28 28.03
N LEU A 101 4.53 -7.24 27.13
CA LEU A 101 4.00 -6.97 25.80
C LEU A 101 2.56 -6.51 25.92
N THR A 102 2.21 -5.48 25.15
CA THR A 102 0.84 -4.97 25.06
C THR A 102 0.35 -5.05 23.63
N ASP A 103 -0.97 -4.91 23.43
CA ASP A 103 -1.55 -4.83 22.09
C ASP A 103 -0.91 -3.71 21.23
N ASP A 104 -0.37 -2.66 21.86
CA ASP A 104 0.34 -1.59 21.16
C ASP A 104 1.62 -2.10 20.49
N ASP A 105 2.32 -3.07 21.09
CA ASP A 105 3.49 -3.71 20.49
C ASP A 105 3.13 -4.54 19.25
N CYS A 106 1.85 -4.95 19.12
CA CYS A 106 1.31 -5.70 17.99
C CYS A 106 0.55 -4.84 16.98
N LYS A 107 0.30 -3.55 17.25
CA LYS A 107 -0.46 -2.66 16.33
C LYS A 107 0.13 -2.55 14.94
N ASN A 108 1.42 -2.82 14.80
CA ASN A 108 2.13 -2.72 13.53
C ASN A 108 2.04 -4.00 12.66
N GLU A 109 1.35 -5.05 13.10
CA GLU A 109 1.04 -6.26 12.31
C GLU A 109 0.42 -5.92 10.94
N LYS A 110 -0.43 -4.89 10.91
CA LYS A 110 -1.04 -4.39 9.67
C LYS A 110 -0.03 -3.88 8.64
N GLN A 111 1.20 -3.56 9.05
CA GLN A 111 2.27 -3.14 8.15
C GLN A 111 2.91 -4.33 7.41
N CYS A 112 2.89 -5.55 7.97
CA CYS A 112 3.40 -6.79 7.34
C CYS A 112 2.50 -7.31 6.22
N LEU A 113 1.18 -7.23 6.42
CA LEU A 113 0.17 -7.67 5.46
C LEU A 113 0.28 -7.00 4.09
N PHE A 114 0.97 -5.86 3.99
CA PHE A 114 1.18 -5.18 2.72
C PHE A 114 2.12 -5.92 1.75
N LEU A 115 2.94 -6.87 2.22
CA LEU A 115 3.98 -7.51 1.41
C LEU A 115 3.86 -9.04 1.29
N GLU A 116 3.00 -9.67 2.08
CA GLU A 116 2.74 -11.11 2.00
C GLU A 116 1.74 -11.48 0.88
N GLY A 117 1.14 -10.48 0.23
CA GLY A 117 0.23 -10.65 -0.91
C GLY A 117 0.90 -11.27 -2.12
#